data_AF-A0A2Z3GSK7-F1
#
_entry.id   AF-A0A2Z3GSK7-F1
#
_cell.length_a   1.000
_cell.length_b   1.000
_cell.length_c   1.000
_cell.angle_alpha   90.00
_cell.angle_beta   90.00
_cell.angle_gamma   90.00
#
_symmetry.space_group_name_H-M   'P 1'
#
loop_
_entity.id
_entity.type
_entity.pdbx_description
1 polymer ?
#
loop_
_entity_poly.entity_id
_entity_poly.type
_entity_poly.pdbx_seq_one_letter_code
_entity_poly.pdbx_strand_id
1 'polypeptide(L)' 'MTARTFHPSGGYTFSPKDQGGNDALDSDADTTTGRSAVFSLSANQQYLDLDAGMWWAGSGGSGSSGI' A
#
# COMPACT_ATOMS: atom_id res chain seq x y z
N MET A 1 -9.94 -15.00 8.13
CA MET A 1 -9.23 -13.72 8.30
C MET A 1 -7.83 -13.88 7.75
N THR A 2 -7.42 -13.04 6.80
CA THR A 2 -6.10 -13.09 6.16
C THR A 2 -5.53 -11.68 6.01
N ALA A 3 -4.20 -11.58 5.86
CA ALA A 3 -3.49 -10.35 5.50
C ALA A 3 -2.46 -10.67 4.42
N ARG A 4 -2.18 -9.72 3.54
CA ARG A 4 -1.18 -9.87 2.47
C ARG A 4 0.05 -9.03 2.79
N THR A 5 1.21 -9.51 2.36
CA THR A 5 2.50 -8.81 2.52
C THR A 5 3.03 -8.41 1.16
N PHE A 6 3.38 -7.14 1.02
CA PHE A 6 4.02 -6.55 -0.15
C PHE A 6 5.52 -6.41 0.09
N HIS A 7 6.32 -6.67 -0.92
CA HIS A 7 7.78 -6.71 -0.81
C HIS A 7 8.38 -5.69 -1.78
N PRO A 8 8.83 -4.52 -1.29
CA PRO A 8 9.52 -3.56 -2.15
C PRO A 8 10.88 -4.12 -2.56
N SER A 9 11.21 -3.98 -3.84
CA SER A 9 12.56 -4.25 -4.33
C SER A 9 13.48 -3.06 -4.01
N GLY A 10 14.79 -3.32 -3.86
CA GLY A 10 15.75 -2.39 -3.31
C GLY A 10 15.68 -0.97 -3.90
N GLY A 11 15.72 0.04 -3.03
CA GLY A 11 15.63 1.45 -3.37
C GLY A 11 14.21 2.02 -3.38
N TYR A 12 13.17 1.20 -3.29
CA TYR A 12 11.78 1.65 -3.14
C TYR A 12 11.33 1.73 -1.68
N THR A 13 10.47 2.70 -1.38
CA THR A 13 9.77 2.87 -0.10
C THR A 13 8.27 2.92 -0.36
N PHE A 14 7.46 2.44 0.58
CA PHE A 14 6.00 2.53 0.49
C PHE A 14 5.53 4.00 0.51
N SER A 15 4.46 4.30 -0.23
CA SER A 15 3.71 5.54 -0.05
C SER A 15 2.96 5.51 1.29
N PRO A 16 2.64 6.68 1.88
CA PRO A 16 1.83 6.71 3.09
C PRO A 16 0.49 5.98 2.88
N LYS A 17 0.09 5.25 3.93
CA LYS A 17 -1.17 4.53 4.00
C LYS A 17 -2.35 5.50 4.17
N ASP A 18 -3.52 5.12 3.65
CA ASP A 18 -4.82 5.79 3.83
C ASP A 18 -4.79 7.30 3.51
N GLN A 19 -4.20 7.70 2.37
CA GLN A 19 -4.10 9.10 1.98
C GLN A 19 -5.31 9.57 1.18
N GLY A 20 -5.94 10.65 1.65
CA GLY A 20 -7.11 11.23 1.01
C GLY A 20 -8.41 10.61 1.53
N GLY A 21 -9.45 10.59 0.69
CA GLY A 21 -10.76 10.03 1.04
C GLY A 21 -11.29 9.04 0.01
N ASN A 22 -10.40 8.47 -0.81
CA ASN A 22 -10.76 7.47 -1.80
C ASN A 22 -9.91 6.22 -1.60
N ASP A 23 -10.50 5.26 -0.90
CA ASP A 23 -9.97 3.94 -0.54
C ASP A 23 -9.56 3.06 -1.75
N ALA A 24 -9.83 3.51 -2.98
CA ALA A 24 -9.44 2.80 -4.21
C ALA A 24 -8.20 3.40 -4.90
N LEU A 25 -7.62 4.46 -4.32
CA LEU A 25 -6.45 5.16 -4.87
C LEU A 25 -5.32 5.31 -3.84
N ASP A 26 -5.56 4.97 -2.59
CA ASP A 26 -4.60 5.02 -1.49
C ASP A 26 -3.98 3.64 -1.25
N SER A 27 -2.77 3.63 -0.68
CA SER A 27 -2.03 2.39 -0.44
C SER A 27 -2.56 1.67 0.80
N ASP A 28 -2.92 0.39 0.67
CA ASP A 28 -3.30 -0.46 1.80
C ASP A 28 -2.12 -0.97 2.65
N ALA A 29 -0.91 -0.90 2.10
CA ALA A 29 0.29 -1.41 2.77
C ALA A 29 0.78 -0.49 3.89
N ASP A 30 0.97 -1.05 5.08
CA ASP A 30 1.69 -0.40 6.17
C ASP A 30 3.13 -0.11 5.74
N THR A 31 3.58 1.14 5.94
CA THR A 31 4.86 1.62 5.42
C THR A 31 6.08 0.99 6.09
N THR A 32 5.92 0.40 7.27
CA THR A 32 7.00 -0.21 8.06
C THR A 32 7.07 -1.71 7.84
N THR A 33 5.92 -2.37 7.72
CA THR A 33 5.81 -3.83 7.69
C THR A 33 5.44 -4.39 6.32
N GLY A 34 4.97 -3.54 5.40
CA GLY A 34 4.46 -3.92 4.08
C GLY A 34 3.18 -4.76 4.15
N ARG A 35 2.47 -4.76 5.28
CA ARG A 35 1.28 -5.59 5.47
C ARG A 35 -0.01 -4.80 5.27
N SER A 36 -1.00 -5.42 4.64
CA SER A 36 -2.37 -4.91 4.64
C SER A 36 -3.02 -5.04 6.02
N ALA A 37 -4.16 -4.35 6.20
CA ALA A 37 -5.07 -4.69 7.28
C ALA A 37 -5.57 -6.15 7.16
N VAL A 38 -6.08 -6.69 8.27
CA VAL A 38 -6.71 -8.01 8.29
C VAL A 38 -8.12 -7.90 7.71
N PHE A 39 -8.44 -8.72 6.73
CA PHE A 39 -9.77 -8.77 6.12
C PHE A 39 -10.33 -10.20 6.07
N SER A 40 -11.64 -10.29 5.82
CA SER A 40 -12.35 -11.56 5.66
C SER A 40 -12.94 -11.65 4.26
N LEU A 41 -12.73 -12.79 3.60
CA LEU A 41 -13.35 -13.11 2.32
C LEU A 41 -14.40 -14.20 2.55
N SER A 42 -15.60 -13.98 2.04
CA SER A 42 -16.61 -15.02 1.91
C SER A 42 -16.33 -15.90 0.69
N ALA A 43 -16.96 -17.07 0.61
CA ALA A 43 -16.93 -17.86 -0.61
C ALA A 43 -17.44 -17.01 -1.78
N ASN A 44 -16.73 -17.07 -2.93
CA ASN A 44 -17.01 -16.31 -4.13
C ASN A 44 -16.84 -14.78 -4.01
N GLN A 45 -16.24 -14.26 -2.93
CA GLN A 45 -15.90 -12.84 -2.81
C GLN A 45 -14.47 -12.58 -3.31
N GLN A 46 -14.32 -11.52 -4.10
CA GLN A 46 -13.03 -10.98 -4.51
C GLN A 46 -12.78 -9.66 -3.78
N TYR A 47 -11.53 -9.40 -3.44
CA TYR A 47 -11.08 -8.12 -2.92
C TYR A 47 -10.01 -7.61 -3.87
N LEU A 48 -10.42 -6.70 -4.75
CA LEU A 48 -9.65 -6.25 -5.91
C LEU A 48 -8.94 -4.92 -5.66
N ASP A 49 -9.33 -4.22 -4.60
CA ASP A 49 -8.80 -2.90 -4.27
C ASP A 49 -7.54 -2.97 -3.39
N LEU A 50 -7.04 -4.18 -3.10
CA LEU A 50 -5.85 -4.32 -2.26
C LEU A 50 -4.56 -3.99 -3.04
N ASP A 51 -4.04 -2.80 -2.82
CA ASP A 51 -2.85 -2.29 -3.50
C ASP A 51 -1.74 -1.81 -2.54
N ALA A 52 -0.61 -1.42 -3.12
CA ALA A 52 0.53 -0.90 -2.36
C ALA A 52 1.34 0.06 -3.23
N GLY A 53 1.21 1.35 -2.95
CA GLY A 53 1.99 2.38 -3.63
C GLY A 53 3.46 2.33 -3.16
N MET A 54 4.39 2.49 -4.11
CA MET A 54 5.83 2.54 -3.83
C MET A 54 6.48 3.63 -4.68
N TRP A 55 7.52 4.27 -4.13
CA TRP A 55 8.30 5.30 -4.81
C TRP A 55 9.79 5.07 -4.61
N TRP A 56 10.61 5.48 -5.58
CA TRP A 56 12.06 5.32 -5.53
C TRP A 56 12.70 6.35 -4.60
N ALA A 57 13.30 5.87 -3.50
CA ALA A 57 14.05 6.68 -2.54
C ALA A 57 15.54 6.80 -2.88
N GLY A 58 16.04 6.03 -3.86
CA GLY A 58 17.48 5.82 -4.10
C GLY A 58 18.27 6.98 -4.74
N SER A 59 17.73 8.20 -4.85
CA SER A 59 18.52 9.42 -5.05
C SER A 59 17.67 10.66 -4.82
N GLY A 60 17.43 11.04 -3.56
CA GLY A 60 16.83 12.35 -3.23
C GLY A 60 15.42 12.61 -3.74
N GLY A 61 14.60 11.57 -3.91
CA GLY A 61 13.19 11.73 -4.25
C GLY A 61 12.45 12.37 -3.08
N SER A 62 12.42 13.70 -3.04
CA SER A 62 11.41 14.44 -2.29
C SER A 62 10.07 13.97 -2.81
N GLY A 63 9.41 13.07 -2.08
CA GLY A 63 8.04 12.67 -2.35
C GLY A 63 7.22 13.95 -2.41
N SER A 64 6.83 14.36 -3.61
CA SER A 64 5.97 15.50 -3.79
C SER A 64 4.66 15.18 -3.08
N SER A 65 4.46 15.78 -1.91
CA SER A 65 3.13 16.05 -1.37
C SER A 65 2.39 16.88 -2.41
N GLY A 66 1.78 16.20 -3.37
CA GLY A 66 0.86 16.76 -4.33
C GLY A 66 -0.53 16.28 -3.98
N ILE A 67 -1.12 16.93 -2.97
CA ILE A 67 -2.56 17.20 -2.95
C ILE A 67 -2.80 18.49 -3.72
#